data_AF-A0A970UZN9-F1
#
_entry.id   AF-A0A970UZN9-F1
#
_cell.length_a   1.000
_cell.length_b   1.000
_cell.length_c   1.000
_cell.angle_alpha   90.00
_cell.angle_beta   90.00
_cell.angle_gamma   90.00
#
_symmetry.space_group_name_H-M   'P 1'
#
loop_
_entity.id
_entity.type
_entity.pdbx_description
1 polymer ?
#
loop_
_entity_poly.entity_id
_entity_poly.type
_entity_poly.pdbx_seq_one_letter_code
_entity_poly.pdbx_strand_id
1 'polypeptide(L)' 'MPTLGATEILIILGIVLLLFGGRKLPELARGTGRALRIFKTEVKAIDSDDDDSSDTKGEEGDEQSQESA' A
#
# COMPACT_ATOMS: atom_id res chain seq x y z
N MET A 1 -16.36 -0.64 -29.37
CA MET A 1 -15.37 -1.35 -28.53
C MET A 1 -16.01 -1.58 -27.17
N PRO A 2 -16.08 -2.80 -26.63
CA PRO A 2 -16.56 -3.00 -25.26
C PRO A 2 -15.58 -2.28 -24.33
N THR A 3 -16.02 -1.15 -23.79
CA THR A 3 -15.28 -0.41 -22.76
C THR A 3 -15.49 -1.16 -21.46
N LEU A 4 -14.41 -1.62 -20.84
CA LEU A 4 -14.45 -2.21 -19.50
C LEU A 4 -15.13 -1.19 -18.56
N GLY A 5 -16.40 -1.45 -18.27
CA GLY A 5 -17.20 -0.56 -17.44
C GLY A 5 -16.88 -0.77 -15.97
N ALA A 6 -17.40 0.11 -15.13
CA ALA A 6 -17.33 -0.06 -13.68
C ALA A 6 -17.87 -1.45 -13.24
N THR A 7 -18.86 -1.98 -13.96
CA THR A 7 -19.45 -3.30 -13.72
C THR A 7 -18.48 -4.45 -14.01
N GLU A 8 -17.78 -4.48 -15.14
CA GLU A 8 -16.75 -5.50 -15.42
C GLU A 8 -15.64 -5.48 -14.37
N ILE A 9 -15.18 -4.28 -13.98
CA ILE A 9 -14.14 -4.13 -12.96
C ILE A 9 -14.60 -4.70 -11.62
N LEU A 10 -15.85 -4.45 -11.22
CA LEU A 10 -16.43 -5.01 -9.99
C LEU A 10 -16.51 -6.55 -10.03
N ILE A 11 -16.89 -7.12 -11.16
CA ILE A 11 -16.97 -8.58 -11.32
C ILE A 11 -15.57 -9.20 -11.22
N ILE A 12 -14.57 -8.64 -11.90
CA ILE A 12 -13.19 -9.10 -11.84
C ILE A 12 -12.65 -8.99 -10.41
N LEU A 13 -12.89 -7.85 -9.75
CA LEU A 13 -12.51 -7.65 -8.36
C LEU A 13 -13.16 -8.70 -7.44
N GLY A 14 -14.44 -9.02 -7.66
CA GLY A 14 -15.14 -10.09 -6.95
C GLY A 14 -14.48 -11.46 -7.12
N ILE A 15 -14.07 -11.82 -8.35
CA ILE A 15 -13.37 -13.08 -8.63
C ILE A 15 -12.01 -13.11 -7.93
N VAL A 16 -11.23 -12.03 -8.00
CA VAL A 16 -9.94 -11.93 -7.32
C VAL A 16 -10.12 -12.05 -5.80
N LEU A 17 -11.13 -11.39 -5.22
CA LEU A 17 -11.46 -11.51 -3.80
C LEU A 17 -11.89 -12.94 -3.42
N LEU A 18 -12.52 -13.70 -4.32
CA LEU A 18 -12.90 -15.08 -4.08
C LEU A 18 -11.68 -16.03 -4.08
N LEU A 19 -10.73 -15.82 -5.00
CA LEU A 19 -9.51 -16.62 -5.13
C LEU A 19 -8.48 -16.32 -4.03
N PHE A 20 -8.25 -15.05 -3.75
CA PHE A 20 -7.25 -14.60 -2.78
C PHE A 20 -7.84 -14.42 -1.37
N GLY A 21 -9.16 -14.25 -1.25
CA GLY A 21 -9.84 -13.93 0.00
C GLY A 21 -9.83 -12.42 0.29
N GLY A 22 -10.90 -11.90 0.90
CA GLY A 22 -11.07 -10.47 1.19
C GLY A 22 -10.03 -9.86 2.13
N ARG A 23 -9.26 -10.67 2.85
CA ARG A 23 -8.20 -10.22 3.77
C ARG A 23 -6.83 -10.09 3.11
N LYS A 24 -6.54 -10.87 2.05
CA LYS A 24 -5.19 -10.90 1.44
C LYS A 24 -4.91 -9.71 0.53
N LEU A 25 -5.91 -9.23 -0.22
CA LEU A 25 -5.74 -8.03 -1.04
C LEU A 25 -5.35 -6.78 -0.24
N PRO A 26 -6.05 -6.41 0.86
CA PRO A 26 -5.67 -5.24 1.66
C PRO A 26 -4.34 -5.43 2.40
N GLU A 27 -4.02 -6.65 2.81
CA GLU A 27 -2.75 -6.98 3.46
C GLU A 27 -1.55 -6.80 2.49
N LEU A 28 -1.67 -7.34 1.27
CA LEU A 28 -0.68 -7.14 0.20
C LEU A 28 -0.57 -5.66 -0.19
N ALA A 29 -1.70 -4.96 -0.33
CA ALA A 29 -1.72 -3.53 -0.64
C ALA A 29 -1.05 -2.68 0.45
N ARG A 30 -1.22 -3.03 1.74
CA ARG A 30 -0.54 -2.35 2.86
C ARG A 30 0.97 -2.55 2.83
N GLY A 31 1.45 -3.75 2.51
CA GLY A 31 2.88 -4.02 2.34
C GLY A 31 3.48 -3.29 1.14
N THR A 32 2.92 -3.52 -0.05
CA THR A 32 3.38 -2.92 -1.31
C THR A 32 3.21 -1.39 -1.30
N GLY A 33 2.15 -0.86 -0.70
CA GLY A 33 1.90 0.58 -0.60
C GLY A 33 2.93 1.31 0.26
N ARG A 34 3.37 0.69 1.37
CA ARG A 34 4.48 1.23 2.18
C ARG A 34 5.80 1.24 1.39
N ALA A 35 6.12 0.15 0.70
CA ALA A 35 7.32 0.07 -0.14
C ALA A 35 7.30 1.09 -1.29
N LEU A 36 6.18 1.22 -1.99
CA LEU A 36 6.01 2.21 -3.06
C LEU A 36 6.06 3.65 -2.52
N ARG A 37 5.53 3.91 -1.32
CA ARG A 37 5.60 5.23 -0.69
C ARG A 37 7.04 5.63 -0.38
N ILE A 38 7.82 4.73 0.24
CA ILE A 38 9.24 4.98 0.54
C ILE A 38 10.01 5.20 -0.76
N PHE A 39 9.83 4.32 -1.74
CA PHE A 39 10.47 4.46 -3.06
C PHE A 39 10.10 5.79 -3.73
N LYS A 40 8.84 6.21 -3.66
CA LYS A 40 8.38 7.48 -4.23
C LYS A 40 9.01 8.68 -3.52
N THR A 41 9.13 8.64 -2.20
CA THR A 41 9.74 9.70 -1.40
C THR A 41 11.23 9.81 -1.69
N GLU A 42 11.96 8.68 -1.74
CA GLU A 42 13.40 8.66 -2.05
C GLU A 42 13.68 9.12 -3.49
N VAL A 43 12.91 8.62 -4.46
CA VAL A 43 13.04 9.08 -5.86
C VAL A 43 12.73 10.57 -5.98
N LYS A 44 11.70 11.07 -5.28
CA LYS A 44 11.39 12.51 -5.27
C LYS A 44 12.51 13.33 -4.62
N ALA A 45 13.14 12.84 -3.56
CA ALA A 45 14.26 13.51 -2.91
C ALA A 45 15.48 13.61 -3.83
N ILE A 46 15.77 12.56 -4.62
CA ILE A 46 16.85 12.58 -5.63
C ILE A 46 16.53 13.53 -6.78
N ASP A 47 15.27 13.61 -7.23
CA ASP A 47 14.83 14.56 -8.25
C ASP A 47 14.78 16.02 -7.72
N SER A 48 14.69 16.23 -6.40
CA SER A 48 14.44 17.53 -5.75
C SER A 48 15.61 18.00 -4.88
N ASP A 49 16.85 17.84 -5.34
CA ASP A 49 18.10 18.30 -4.71
C ASP A 49 18.20 19.86 -4.56
N ASP A 50 17.09 20.53 -4.20
CA ASP A 50 17.03 21.97 -3.88
C ASP A 50 15.97 22.38 -2.83
N ASP A 51 15.13 21.51 -2.24
CA ASP A 51 14.24 21.99 -1.15
C ASP A 51 13.80 20.97 -0.09
N ASP A 52 13.69 21.50 1.12
CA ASP A 52 13.74 20.89 2.46
C ASP A 52 12.77 19.72 2.76
N SER A 53 13.20 18.85 3.68
CA SER A 53 12.56 17.59 4.05
C SER A 53 11.51 17.74 5.15
N SER A 54 10.25 17.44 4.85
CA SER A 54 9.29 17.03 5.89
C SER A 54 8.20 16.12 5.30
N ASP A 55 8.16 14.86 5.75
CA ASP A 55 6.93 14.11 6.07
C ASP A 55 7.23 12.67 6.47
N THR A 56 7.85 12.50 7.64
CA THR A 56 7.82 11.24 8.38
C THR A 56 6.64 11.28 9.33
N LYS A 57 5.45 10.89 8.86
CA LYS A 57 4.37 10.45 9.74
C LYS A 57 3.60 9.28 9.14
N GLY A 58 3.68 8.18 9.87
CA GLY A 58 3.04 6.89 9.60
C GLY A 58 3.46 5.89 10.67
N GLU A 59 2.96 6.13 11.88
CA GLU A 59 2.89 5.26 13.09
C GLU A 59 2.93 3.75 12.77
N GLU A 60 3.85 3.02 13.40
CA GLU A 60 3.64 2.30 14.67
C GLU A 60 2.45 1.32 14.63
N GLY A 61 2.79 0.04 14.80
CA GLY A 61 1.82 -1.04 14.95
C GLY A 61 2.44 -2.37 14.58
N ASP A 62 3.26 -2.93 15.48
CA ASP A 62 3.26 -4.36 15.81
C ASP A 62 4.12 -4.63 17.06
N GLU A 63 3.43 -4.82 18.18
CA GLU A 63 3.67 -5.84 19.21
C GLU A 63 5.12 -6.20 19.57
N GLN A 64 5.67 -5.51 20.58
CA GLN A 64 6.50 -6.18 21.61
C GLN A 64 5.68 -6.30 22.88
N SER A 65 4.80 -7.30 22.86
CA SER A 65 4.33 -7.97 24.06
C SER A 65 5.52 -8.62 24.78
N GLN A 66 5.58 -8.43 26.10
CA GLN A 66 6.06 -9.43 27.06
C GLN A 66 7.53 -9.86 26.94
N GLU A 67 8.45 -9.09 27.54
CA GLU A 67 9.52 -9.70 28.34
C GLU A 67 10.10 -8.66 29.29
N SER A 68 9.66 -8.66 30.53
CA SER A 68 10.41 -8.17 31.70
C SER A 68 9.62 -8.57 32.95
N ALA A 69 9.88 -9.81 33.37
CA ALA A 69 9.78 -10.20 34.77
C ALA A 69 11.02 -9.69 35.51
#